data_AF-A0A2D7UX78-F1
#
_entry.id   AF-A0A2D7UX78-F1
#
_cell.length_a   1.000
_cell.length_b   1.000
_cell.length_c   1.000
_cell.angle_alpha   90.00
_cell.angle_beta   90.00
_cell.angle_gamma   90.00
#
_symmetry.space_group_name_H-M   'P 1'
#
loop_
_entity.id
_entity.type
_entity.pdbx_description
1 polymer ?
#
loop_
_entity_poly.entity_id
_entity_poly.type
_entity_poly.pdbx_seq_one_letter_code
_entity_poly.pdbx_strand_id
1 'polypeptide(L)'
;MEAAEITERLKNVIRSTYGDRVGTFKLSSVDEATSKARQRARSQLSKEERLLVDRALVPFRDWLIERDPEAAERVASGSPAPQDIETACHAAEDHAVAQLAPEITAEEIALLEARLENGRIETIEERNQRRRPPLRLNNRHVRTMAWGLGVIVLGAGIATLASEVGTLVNVAGIAIFVYGFRKWRSDETTSNVPDVSVFRGGKIKKNGETQL
;
A
#
# COMPACT_ATOMS: atom_id res chain seq x y z
N MET A 1 -8.97 -12.61 31.78
CA MET A 1 -8.14 -12.65 30.58
C MET A 1 -7.04 -11.62 30.75
N GLU A 2 -5.79 -12.01 30.59
CA GLU A 2 -4.63 -11.10 30.71
C GLU A 2 -4.26 -10.48 29.36
N ALA A 3 -3.55 -9.34 29.36
CA ALA A 3 -3.11 -8.69 28.11
C ALA A 3 -2.24 -9.62 27.25
N ALA A 4 -1.37 -10.42 27.87
CA ALA A 4 -0.53 -11.40 27.18
C ALA A 4 -1.36 -12.48 26.47
N GLU A 5 -2.48 -12.91 27.07
CA GLU A 5 -3.38 -13.89 26.45
C GLU A 5 -4.06 -13.32 25.20
N ILE A 6 -4.49 -12.04 25.23
CA ILE A 6 -5.03 -11.37 24.04
C ILE A 6 -3.96 -11.28 22.96
N THR A 7 -2.74 -10.86 23.31
CA THR A 7 -1.63 -10.77 22.36
C THR A 7 -1.37 -12.11 21.67
N GLU A 8 -1.26 -13.21 22.42
CA GLU A 8 -1.01 -14.53 21.84
C GLU A 8 -2.19 -15.02 20.99
N ARG A 9 -3.44 -14.74 21.39
CA ARG A 9 -4.61 -15.02 20.54
C ARG A 9 -4.54 -14.28 19.21
N LEU A 10 -4.24 -12.98 19.22
CA LEU A 10 -4.12 -12.18 18.00
C LEU A 10 -2.98 -12.67 17.09
N LYS A 11 -1.83 -13.03 17.67
CA LYS A 11 -0.73 -13.66 16.92
C LYS A 11 -1.16 -14.98 16.28
N ASN A 12 -1.93 -15.79 17.00
CA ASN A 12 -2.46 -17.04 16.49
C ASN A 12 -3.47 -16.82 15.36
N VAL A 13 -4.32 -15.80 15.42
CA VAL A 13 -5.23 -15.42 14.32
C VAL A 13 -4.43 -15.04 13.07
N ILE A 14 -3.37 -14.25 13.20
CA ILE A 14 -2.51 -13.92 12.05
C ILE A 14 -1.85 -15.17 11.47
N ARG A 15 -1.32 -16.07 12.31
CA ARG A 15 -0.68 -17.32 11.86
C ARG A 15 -1.66 -18.28 11.21
N SER A 16 -2.87 -18.45 11.77
CA SER A 16 -3.88 -19.35 11.21
C SER A 16 -4.42 -18.83 9.88
N THR A 17 -4.58 -17.51 9.76
CA THR A 17 -5.16 -16.87 8.59
C THR A 17 -4.15 -16.74 7.44
N TYR A 18 -2.95 -16.24 7.74
CA TYR A 18 -1.97 -15.86 6.72
C TYR A 18 -0.78 -16.81 6.62
N GLY A 19 -0.69 -17.82 7.50
CA GLY A 19 0.41 -18.77 7.56
C GLY A 19 1.73 -18.05 7.82
N ASP A 20 2.76 -18.41 7.04
CA ASP A 20 4.10 -17.82 7.11
C ASP A 20 4.26 -16.55 6.26
N ARG A 21 3.21 -16.07 5.59
CA ARG A 21 3.30 -14.87 4.73
C ARG A 21 3.67 -13.63 5.55
N VAL A 22 4.56 -12.82 4.99
CA VAL A 22 5.06 -11.57 5.56
C VAL A 22 5.06 -10.50 4.48
N GLY A 23 4.67 -9.28 4.85
CA GLY A 23 4.68 -8.12 3.96
C GLY A 23 3.51 -7.19 4.26
N THR A 24 3.07 -6.47 3.24
CA THR A 24 2.09 -5.39 3.39
C THR A 24 0.68 -5.92 3.61
N PHE A 25 0.04 -5.51 4.70
CA PHE A 25 -1.36 -5.83 4.96
C PHE A 25 -2.29 -5.07 4.01
N LYS A 26 -3.23 -5.80 3.39
CA LYS A 26 -4.32 -5.24 2.59
C LYS A 26 -5.64 -5.64 3.23
N LEU A 27 -6.02 -4.89 4.26
CA LEU A 27 -7.27 -5.08 4.98
C LEU A 27 -8.39 -4.21 4.38
N SER A 28 -9.63 -4.62 4.60
CA SER A 28 -10.80 -3.83 4.21
C SER A 28 -10.88 -2.51 4.98
N SER A 29 -11.32 -1.47 4.28
CA SER A 29 -11.71 -0.21 4.91
C SER A 29 -12.92 -0.42 5.82
N VAL A 30 -13.02 0.42 6.84
CA VAL A 30 -14.18 0.42 7.76
C VAL A 30 -15.39 1.00 7.04
N ASP A 31 -16.46 0.21 6.92
CA ASP A 31 -17.75 0.67 6.43
C ASP A 31 -18.66 1.12 7.59
N GLU A 32 -19.86 1.62 7.26
CA GLU A 32 -20.78 2.15 8.28
C GLU A 32 -21.24 1.07 9.27
N ALA A 33 -21.49 -0.15 8.80
CA ALA A 33 -21.93 -1.27 9.62
C ALA A 33 -20.85 -1.66 10.64
N THR A 34 -19.60 -1.82 10.18
CA THR A 34 -18.45 -2.09 11.05
C THR A 34 -18.23 -0.95 12.05
N SER A 35 -18.34 0.31 11.60
CA SER A 35 -18.17 1.47 12.48
C SER A 35 -19.19 1.46 13.63
N LYS A 36 -20.47 1.18 13.34
CA LYS A 36 -21.53 1.05 14.36
C LYS A 36 -21.28 -0.11 15.30
N ALA A 37 -20.94 -1.29 14.77
CA ALA A 37 -20.61 -2.47 15.57
C ALA A 37 -19.44 -2.19 16.53
N ARG A 38 -18.37 -1.57 16.04
CA ARG A 38 -17.21 -1.16 16.85
C ARG A 38 -17.62 -0.20 17.97
N GLN A 39 -18.37 0.85 17.65
CA GLN A 39 -18.78 1.84 18.64
C GLN A 39 -19.62 1.20 19.75
N ARG A 40 -20.55 0.33 19.38
CA ARG A 40 -21.38 -0.43 20.33
C ARG A 40 -20.52 -1.33 21.20
N ALA A 41 -19.68 -2.17 20.62
CA ALA A 41 -18.81 -3.08 21.36
C ALA A 41 -17.88 -2.33 22.33
N ARG A 42 -17.24 -1.24 21.86
CA ARG A 42 -16.41 -0.37 22.70
C ARG A 42 -17.19 0.26 23.85
N SER A 43 -18.43 0.69 23.62
CA SER A 43 -19.25 1.32 24.65
C SER A 43 -19.58 0.40 25.83
N GLN A 44 -19.59 -0.92 25.61
CA GLN A 44 -19.86 -1.93 26.64
C GLN A 44 -18.63 -2.24 27.51
N LEU A 45 -17.43 -2.01 26.98
CA LEU A 45 -16.18 -2.27 27.71
C LEU A 45 -15.96 -1.22 28.81
N SER A 46 -15.59 -1.68 29.99
CA SER A 46 -15.07 -0.86 31.08
C SER A 46 -13.75 -0.17 30.69
N LYS A 47 -13.34 0.83 31.48
CA LYS A 47 -12.06 1.53 31.24
C LYS A 47 -10.89 0.57 31.38
N GLU A 48 -10.95 -0.34 32.34
CA GLU A 48 -9.93 -1.33 32.64
C GLU A 48 -9.78 -2.32 31.48
N GLU A 49 -10.88 -2.80 30.90
CA GLU A 49 -10.85 -3.71 29.75
C GLU A 49 -10.33 -3.02 28.49
N ARG A 50 -10.72 -1.77 28.24
CA ARG A 50 -10.15 -0.99 27.13
C ARG A 50 -8.64 -0.82 27.27
N LEU A 51 -8.18 -0.48 28.48
CA LEU A 51 -6.75 -0.37 28.77
C LEU A 51 -6.02 -1.71 28.61
N LEU A 52 -6.69 -2.81 28.92
CA LEU A 52 -6.15 -4.16 28.75
C LEU A 52 -5.94 -4.49 27.27
N VAL A 53 -6.91 -4.15 26.40
CA VAL A 53 -6.77 -4.26 24.94
C VAL A 53 -5.62 -3.38 24.44
N ASP A 54 -5.58 -2.11 24.83
CA ASP A 54 -4.51 -1.18 24.42
C ASP A 54 -3.11 -1.71 24.78
N ARG A 55 -2.97 -2.27 25.98
CA ARG A 55 -1.72 -2.90 26.45
C ARG A 55 -1.35 -4.16 25.66
N ALA A 56 -2.34 -4.93 25.21
CA ALA A 56 -2.11 -6.13 24.41
C ALA A 56 -1.70 -5.82 22.97
N LEU A 57 -2.12 -4.67 22.43
CA LEU A 57 -1.81 -4.26 21.06
C LEU A 57 -0.35 -3.81 20.87
N VAL A 58 0.31 -3.29 21.91
CA VAL A 58 1.73 -2.90 21.84
C VAL A 58 2.65 -4.08 21.48
N PRO A 59 2.70 -5.17 22.26
CA PRO A 59 3.54 -6.32 21.92
C PRO A 59 3.05 -7.07 20.67
N PHE A 60 1.77 -6.95 20.29
CA PHE A 60 1.26 -7.46 19.02
C PHE A 60 1.85 -6.67 17.84
N ARG A 61 1.87 -5.34 17.92
CA ARG A 61 2.47 -4.44 16.94
C ARG A 61 3.96 -4.70 16.78
N ASP A 62 4.69 -4.79 17.89
CA ASP A 62 6.13 -5.04 17.87
C ASP A 62 6.44 -6.38 17.20
N TRP A 63 5.64 -7.41 17.50
CA TRP A 63 5.74 -8.70 16.82
C TRP A 63 5.46 -8.63 15.31
N LEU A 64 4.49 -7.83 14.86
CA LEU A 64 4.25 -7.61 13.43
C LEU A 64 5.44 -6.92 12.75
N ILE A 65 6.06 -5.94 13.42
CA ILE A 65 7.24 -5.22 12.93
C ILE A 65 8.44 -6.18 12.82
N GLU A 66 8.74 -6.93 13.88
CA GLU A 66 9.86 -7.89 13.90
C GLU A 66 9.74 -8.97 12.82
N ARG A 67 8.50 -9.33 12.49
CA ARG A 67 8.21 -10.34 11.49
C ARG A 67 8.49 -9.87 10.06
N ASP A 68 8.35 -8.57 9.77
CA ASP A 68 8.60 -7.98 8.44
C ASP A 68 9.99 -7.30 8.40
N PRO A 69 10.98 -7.87 7.67
CA PRO A 69 12.32 -7.31 7.59
C PRO A 69 12.36 -5.84 7.15
N GLU A 70 11.47 -5.42 6.24
CA GLU A 70 11.44 -4.03 5.75
C GLU A 70 10.86 -3.09 6.82
N ALA A 71 9.83 -3.55 7.54
CA ALA A 71 9.28 -2.80 8.66
C ALA A 71 10.28 -2.68 9.81
N ALA A 72 10.97 -3.77 10.14
CA ALA A 72 12.00 -3.81 11.17
C ALA A 72 13.16 -2.87 10.84
N GLU A 73 13.69 -2.91 9.61
CA GLU A 73 14.77 -2.01 9.16
C GLU A 73 14.31 -0.54 9.20
N ARG A 74 13.09 -0.27 8.73
CA ARG A 74 12.50 1.08 8.78
C ARG A 74 12.43 1.61 10.20
N VAL A 75 11.92 0.82 11.15
CA VAL A 75 11.82 1.22 12.55
C VAL A 75 13.21 1.36 13.19
N ALA A 76 14.14 0.45 12.90
CA ALA A 76 15.52 0.54 13.36
C ALA A 76 16.24 1.81 12.87
N SER A 77 15.90 2.30 11.67
CA SER A 77 16.39 3.58 11.13
C SER A 77 15.79 4.83 11.78
N GLY A 78 14.89 4.67 12.76
CA GLY A 78 14.20 5.76 13.45
C GLY A 78 12.95 6.28 12.71
N SER A 79 12.55 5.65 11.60
CA SER A 79 11.31 5.99 10.91
C SER A 79 10.11 5.33 11.59
N PRO A 80 8.90 5.94 11.54
CA PRO A 80 7.70 5.31 12.08
C PRO A 80 7.35 4.03 11.31
N ALA A 81 6.68 3.10 11.99
CA ALA A 81 6.21 1.84 11.40
C ALA A 81 5.33 2.09 10.16
N PRO A 82 5.31 1.15 9.20
CA PRO A 82 4.40 1.21 8.05
C PRO A 82 2.93 1.37 8.47
N GLN A 83 2.18 2.19 7.72
CA GLN A 83 0.77 2.49 8.01
C GLN A 83 -0.14 1.24 7.95
N ASP A 84 0.21 0.25 7.15
CA ASP A 84 -0.54 -1.00 7.06
C ASP A 84 -0.43 -1.86 8.32
N ILE A 85 0.69 -1.78 9.06
CA ILE A 85 0.81 -2.40 10.39
C ILE A 85 -0.13 -1.72 11.38
N GLU A 86 -0.19 -0.39 11.38
CA GLU A 86 -1.17 0.34 12.23
C GLU A 86 -2.62 -0.02 11.85
N THR A 87 -2.88 -0.21 10.56
CA THR A 87 -4.19 -0.66 10.07
C THR A 87 -4.50 -2.08 10.57
N ALA A 88 -3.51 -2.97 10.62
CA ALA A 88 -3.65 -4.30 11.18
C ALA A 88 -3.86 -4.26 12.70
N CYS A 89 -3.19 -3.36 13.43
CA CYS A 89 -3.44 -3.14 14.85
C CYS A 89 -4.87 -2.68 15.13
N HIS A 90 -5.43 -1.78 14.30
CA HIS A 90 -6.84 -1.39 14.43
C HIS A 90 -7.83 -2.52 14.11
N ALA A 91 -7.51 -3.40 13.16
CA ALA A 91 -8.33 -4.59 12.92
C ALA A 91 -8.20 -5.62 14.06
N ALA A 92 -7.02 -5.72 14.68
CA ALA A 92 -6.81 -6.55 15.86
C ALA A 92 -7.51 -6.00 17.11
N GLU A 93 -7.60 -4.67 17.23
CA GLU A 93 -8.43 -4.02 18.25
C GLU A 93 -9.91 -4.41 18.07
N ASP A 94 -10.44 -4.35 16.85
CA ASP A 94 -11.81 -4.77 16.53
C ASP A 94 -12.05 -6.23 16.92
N HIS A 95 -11.11 -7.11 16.56
CA HIS A 95 -11.15 -8.54 16.89
C HIS A 95 -11.17 -8.78 18.41
N ALA A 96 -10.25 -8.14 19.15
CA ALA A 96 -10.19 -8.27 20.60
C ALA A 96 -11.42 -7.71 21.32
N VAL A 97 -11.93 -6.57 20.83
CA VAL A 97 -13.15 -5.93 21.36
C VAL A 97 -14.37 -6.83 21.14
N ALA A 98 -14.47 -7.50 19.99
CA ALA A 98 -15.57 -8.42 19.70
C ALA A 98 -15.62 -9.61 20.68
N GLN A 99 -14.46 -10.11 21.12
CA GLN A 99 -14.41 -11.23 22.08
C GLN A 99 -14.74 -10.83 23.52
N LEU A 100 -14.61 -9.55 23.86
CA LEU A 100 -14.83 -9.05 25.21
C LEU A 100 -16.20 -8.43 25.42
N ALA A 101 -16.83 -7.89 24.37
CA ALA A 101 -18.13 -7.24 24.46
C ALA A 101 -19.25 -8.28 24.71
N PRO A 102 -19.99 -8.20 25.83
CA PRO A 102 -20.95 -9.24 26.22
C PRO A 102 -22.27 -9.21 25.43
N GLU A 103 -22.66 -8.06 24.87
CA GLU A 103 -23.98 -7.83 24.29
C GLU A 103 -23.90 -7.32 22.84
N ILE A 104 -23.05 -7.95 22.04
CA ILE A 104 -23.03 -7.76 20.58
C ILE A 104 -23.58 -8.98 19.85
N THR A 105 -24.20 -8.76 18.70
CA THR A 105 -24.81 -9.85 17.92
C THR A 105 -23.76 -10.70 17.22
N ALA A 106 -24.11 -11.93 16.84
CA ALA A 106 -23.22 -12.79 16.06
C ALA A 106 -22.80 -12.14 14.73
N GLU A 107 -23.68 -11.35 14.11
CA GLU A 107 -23.38 -10.59 12.89
C GLU A 107 -22.35 -9.48 13.16
N GLU A 108 -22.48 -8.75 14.27
CA GLU A 108 -21.53 -7.71 14.68
C GLU A 108 -20.16 -8.32 15.02
N ILE A 109 -20.13 -9.48 15.70
CA ILE A 109 -18.89 -10.24 15.96
C ILE A 109 -18.22 -10.61 14.64
N ALA A 110 -18.96 -11.22 13.73
CA ALA A 110 -18.43 -11.66 12.44
C ALA A 110 -17.87 -10.48 11.62
N LEU A 111 -18.53 -9.31 11.63
CA LEU A 111 -18.03 -8.11 10.95
C LEU A 111 -16.69 -7.63 11.52
N LEU A 112 -16.57 -7.61 12.85
CA LEU A 112 -15.36 -7.13 13.54
C LEU A 112 -14.19 -8.13 13.38
N GLU A 113 -14.44 -9.43 13.54
CA GLU A 113 -13.42 -10.47 13.38
C GLU A 113 -12.95 -10.58 11.93
N ALA A 114 -13.88 -10.50 10.97
CA ALA A 114 -13.59 -10.59 9.53
C ALA A 114 -12.59 -9.54 9.05
N ARG A 115 -12.44 -8.40 9.72
CA ARG A 115 -11.47 -7.37 9.30
C ARG A 115 -10.03 -7.85 9.41
N LEU A 116 -9.72 -8.63 10.45
CA LEU A 116 -8.39 -9.19 10.63
C LEU A 116 -8.22 -10.49 9.84
N GLU A 117 -9.30 -11.26 9.67
CA GLU A 117 -9.27 -12.61 9.09
C GLU A 117 -9.41 -12.65 7.55
N ASN A 118 -10.19 -11.75 6.95
CA ASN A 118 -10.47 -11.79 5.50
C ASN A 118 -9.56 -10.86 4.68
N GLY A 119 -8.44 -10.42 5.25
CA GLY A 119 -7.47 -9.60 4.55
C GLY A 119 -6.59 -10.40 3.59
N ARG A 120 -5.54 -9.76 3.09
CA ARG A 120 -4.41 -10.45 2.44
C ARG A 120 -3.09 -9.79 2.81
N ILE A 121 -2.03 -10.58 2.84
CA ILE A 121 -0.65 -10.08 2.96
C ILE A 121 -0.01 -10.13 1.58
N GLU A 122 0.34 -8.95 1.04
CA GLU A 122 1.12 -8.81 -0.19
C GLU A 122 2.61 -8.88 0.14
N THR A 123 3.28 -9.91 -0.34
CA THR A 123 4.71 -10.12 -0.09
C THR A 123 5.57 -9.10 -0.84
N ILE A 124 6.83 -8.97 -0.41
CA ILE A 124 7.79 -8.06 -1.05
C ILE A 124 7.97 -8.43 -2.53
N GLU A 125 8.04 -9.72 -2.86
CA GLU A 125 8.17 -10.23 -4.21
C GLU A 125 6.96 -9.87 -5.08
N GLU A 126 5.74 -10.10 -4.59
CA GLU A 126 4.49 -9.77 -5.30
C GLU A 126 4.37 -8.26 -5.55
N ARG A 127 4.74 -7.45 -4.56
CA ARG A 127 4.77 -5.99 -4.68
C ARG A 127 5.82 -5.54 -5.68
N ASN A 128 7.02 -6.13 -5.64
CA ASN A 128 8.12 -5.80 -6.55
C ASN A 128 7.81 -6.20 -8.00
N GLN A 129 7.13 -7.32 -8.23
CA GLN A 129 6.63 -7.71 -9.55
C GLN A 129 5.63 -6.69 -10.12
N ARG A 130 4.87 -6.02 -9.24
CA ARG A 130 3.92 -4.95 -9.63
C ARG A 130 4.56 -3.57 -9.68
N ARG A 131 5.81 -3.42 -9.22
CA ARG A 131 6.50 -2.14 -9.15
C ARG A 131 6.93 -1.72 -10.55
N ARG A 132 6.20 -0.75 -11.10
CA ARG A 132 6.52 -0.19 -12.42
C ARG A 132 7.84 0.57 -12.39
N PRO A 133 8.56 0.64 -13.52
CA PRO A 133 9.76 1.45 -13.60
C PRO A 133 9.43 2.91 -13.25
N PRO A 134 10.26 3.60 -12.45
CA PRO A 134 10.01 4.99 -12.08
C PRO A 134 9.89 5.88 -13.33
N LEU A 135 9.06 6.93 -13.24
CA LEU A 135 8.93 7.96 -14.28
C LEU A 135 10.20 8.80 -14.38
N ARG A 136 11.22 8.27 -15.06
CA ARG A 136 12.49 8.97 -15.30
C ARG A 136 12.44 9.68 -16.64
N LEU A 137 12.80 10.96 -16.68
CA LEU A 137 12.89 11.76 -17.92
C LEU A 137 13.90 11.20 -18.93
N ASN A 138 14.80 10.28 -18.54
CA ASN A 138 15.66 9.57 -19.49
C ASN A 138 14.87 8.57 -20.35
N ASN A 139 13.68 8.13 -19.93
CA ASN A 139 12.82 7.27 -20.72
C ASN A 139 12.13 8.08 -21.83
N ARG A 140 12.25 7.63 -23.09
CA ARG A 140 11.65 8.28 -24.26
C ARG A 140 10.14 8.48 -24.10
N HIS A 141 9.42 7.48 -23.59
CA HIS A 141 7.97 7.53 -23.42
C HIS A 141 7.53 8.48 -22.31
N VAL A 142 8.33 8.60 -21.24
CA VAL A 142 8.12 9.60 -20.19
C VAL A 142 8.36 11.02 -20.73
N ARG A 143 9.34 11.23 -21.62
CA ARG A 143 9.50 12.51 -22.33
C ARG A 143 8.32 12.80 -23.26
N THR A 144 7.82 11.79 -23.96
CA THR A 144 6.62 11.94 -24.80
C THR A 144 5.40 12.36 -23.96
N MET A 145 5.23 11.78 -22.77
CA MET A 145 4.21 12.25 -21.82
C MET A 145 4.43 13.71 -21.41
N ALA A 146 5.66 14.09 -21.04
CA ALA A 146 5.98 15.47 -20.65
C ALA A 146 5.71 16.47 -21.79
N TRP A 147 6.02 16.10 -23.04
CA TRP A 147 5.70 16.91 -24.21
C TRP A 147 4.19 17.06 -24.42
N GLY A 148 3.42 15.96 -24.32
CA GLY A 148 1.97 16.02 -24.40
C GLY A 148 1.36 16.93 -23.33
N LEU A 149 1.88 16.85 -22.10
CA LEU A 149 1.49 17.76 -21.01
C LEU A 149 1.80 19.23 -21.33
N GLY A 150 2.99 19.51 -21.87
CA GLY A 150 3.37 20.86 -22.31
C GLY A 150 2.42 21.42 -23.37
N VAL A 151 2.01 20.60 -24.35
CA VAL A 151 1.04 21.01 -25.38
C VAL A 151 -0.34 21.31 -24.78
N ILE A 152 -0.81 20.53 -23.80
CA ILE A 152 -2.07 20.79 -23.09
C ILE A 152 -2.01 22.13 -22.35
N VAL A 153 -0.91 22.40 -21.63
CA VAL A 153 -0.77 23.67 -20.89
C VAL A 153 -0.78 24.87 -21.84
N LEU A 154 -0.09 24.76 -22.99
CA LEU A 154 -0.09 25.79 -24.03
C LEU A 154 -1.48 25.96 -24.67
N GLY A 155 -2.17 24.86 -24.98
CA GLY A 155 -3.52 24.90 -25.56
C GLY A 155 -4.56 25.50 -24.62
N ALA A 156 -4.46 25.25 -23.31
CA ALA A 156 -5.29 25.91 -22.29
C ALA A 156 -5.05 27.44 -22.26
N GLY A 157 -3.79 27.87 -22.40
CA GLY A 157 -3.44 29.29 -22.51
C GLY A 157 -3.94 29.95 -23.80
N ILE A 158 -4.08 29.20 -24.90
CA ILE A 158 -4.64 29.69 -26.16
C ILE A 158 -6.17 29.69 -26.13
N ALA A 159 -6.79 28.74 -25.43
CA ALA A 159 -8.25 28.61 -25.33
C ALA A 159 -8.91 29.82 -24.66
N THR A 160 -8.17 30.57 -23.83
CA THR A 160 -8.64 31.85 -23.25
C THR A 160 -8.74 32.98 -24.28
N LEU A 161 -8.05 32.85 -25.42
CA LEU A 161 -8.00 33.83 -26.51
C LEU A 161 -8.81 33.39 -27.74
N ALA A 162 -8.82 32.08 -28.04
CA ALA A 162 -9.56 31.48 -29.14
C ALA A 162 -9.96 30.04 -28.79
N SER A 163 -11.22 29.85 -28.40
CA SER A 163 -11.74 28.60 -27.85
C SER A 163 -11.60 27.40 -28.80
N GLU A 164 -11.87 27.57 -30.09
CA GLU A 164 -11.83 26.48 -31.07
C GLU A 164 -10.39 25.97 -31.31
N VAL A 165 -9.44 26.88 -31.47
CA VAL A 165 -8.02 26.56 -31.70
C VAL A 165 -7.39 25.95 -30.44
N GLY A 166 -7.66 26.52 -29.27
CA GLY A 166 -7.18 25.98 -28.00
C GLY A 166 -7.71 24.57 -27.73
N THR A 167 -8.96 24.27 -28.10
CA THR A 167 -9.55 22.93 -27.97
C THR A 167 -8.83 21.90 -28.83
N LEU A 168 -8.53 22.22 -30.10
CA LEU A 168 -7.80 21.30 -30.99
C LEU A 168 -6.37 21.00 -30.50
N VAL A 169 -5.67 22.02 -30.01
CA VAL A 169 -4.32 21.88 -29.44
C VAL A 169 -4.34 20.99 -28.20
N ASN A 170 -5.35 21.15 -27.33
CA ASN A 170 -5.52 20.30 -26.16
C ASN A 170 -5.79 18.84 -26.52
N VAL A 171 -6.64 18.57 -27.52
CA VAL A 171 -6.91 17.20 -27.99
C VAL A 171 -5.63 16.55 -28.51
N ALA A 172 -4.82 17.27 -29.28
CA ALA A 172 -3.52 16.79 -29.75
C ALA A 172 -2.55 16.50 -28.59
N GLY A 173 -2.48 17.39 -27.59
CA GLY A 173 -1.66 17.20 -26.40
C GLY A 173 -2.08 15.97 -25.57
N ILE A 174 -3.38 15.76 -25.39
CA ILE A 174 -3.95 14.57 -24.72
C ILE A 174 -3.57 13.29 -25.48
N ALA A 175 -3.68 13.28 -26.81
CA ALA A 175 -3.32 12.12 -27.62
C ALA A 175 -1.83 11.76 -27.47
N ILE A 176 -0.94 12.75 -27.49
CA ILE A 176 0.51 12.56 -27.28
C ILE A 176 0.79 12.03 -25.88
N PHE A 177 0.14 12.60 -24.85
CA PHE A 177 0.28 12.15 -23.47
C PHE A 177 -0.15 10.70 -23.29
N VAL A 178 -1.34 10.35 -23.79
CA VAL A 178 -1.90 8.98 -23.70
C VAL A 178 -1.03 7.99 -24.45
N TYR A 179 -0.48 8.35 -25.61
CA TYR A 179 0.45 7.51 -26.35
C TYR A 179 1.72 7.22 -25.54
N GLY A 180 2.35 8.26 -24.99
CA GLY A 180 3.52 8.12 -24.12
C GLY A 180 3.22 7.26 -22.89
N PHE A 181 2.07 7.48 -22.25
CA PHE A 181 1.63 6.71 -21.08
C PHE A 181 1.40 5.24 -21.39
N ARG A 182 0.72 4.92 -22.50
CA ARG A 182 0.49 3.52 -22.92
C ARG A 182 1.80 2.80 -23.20
N LYS A 183 2.74 3.44 -23.89
CA LYS A 183 4.05 2.86 -24.22
C LYS A 183 4.97 2.71 -23.00
N TRP A 184 4.95 3.67 -22.08
CA TRP A 184 5.64 3.52 -20.79
C TRP A 184 5.01 2.38 -19.96
N ARG A 185 3.68 2.23 -19.99
CA ARG A 185 2.96 1.18 -19.26
C ARG A 185 3.19 -0.23 -19.83
N SER A 186 3.50 -0.37 -21.12
CA SER A 186 3.74 -1.67 -21.77
C SER A 186 5.16 -2.19 -21.60
N ASP A 187 6.04 -1.48 -20.89
CA ASP A 187 7.45 -1.87 -20.66
C ASP A 187 8.26 -2.14 -21.94
N GLU A 188 7.76 -1.69 -23.10
CA GLU A 188 8.48 -1.63 -24.37
C GLU A 188 9.57 -0.57 -24.26
N THR A 189 10.63 -0.90 -23.55
CA THR A 189 11.83 -0.09 -23.48
C THR A 189 12.60 -0.26 -24.78
N THR A 190 12.24 0.51 -25.81
CA THR A 190 13.20 0.87 -26.85
C THR A 190 14.20 1.84 -26.21
N SER A 191 15.11 1.28 -25.41
CA SER A 191 16.35 1.92 -25.03
C SER A 191 17.07 2.32 -26.32
N ASN A 192 17.43 3.60 -26.47
CA ASN A 192 18.27 4.06 -27.59
C ASN A 192 19.75 3.63 -27.41
N VAL A 193 20.05 2.70 -26.51
CA VAL A 193 21.37 2.05 -26.46
C VAL A 193 21.35 0.95 -27.53
N PRO A 194 22.13 1.06 -28.62
CA PRO A 194 22.20 0.00 -29.61
C PRO A 194 22.74 -1.25 -28.93
N ASP A 195 22.02 -2.36 -29.10
CA ASP A 195 22.40 -3.71 -28.66
C ASP A 195 23.52 -4.25 -29.57
N VAL A 196 24.62 -3.51 -29.70
CA VAL A 196 25.79 -3.92 -30.48
C VAL A 196 27.05 -3.37 -29.82
N SER A 197 27.67 -4.17 -28.97
CA SER A 197 29.04 -4.69 -29.20
C SER A 197 29.67 -5.18 -27.90
N VAL A 198 30.12 -6.42 -28.01
CA VAL A 198 31.04 -7.14 -27.14
C VAL A 198 32.29 -6.30 -26.92
N PHE A 199 32.55 -5.88 -25.68
CA PHE A 199 33.91 -5.70 -25.17
C PHE A 199 34.02 -6.30 -23.78
N ARG A 200 34.97 -7.23 -23.67
CA ARG A 200 35.42 -7.92 -22.45
C ARG A 200 35.62 -6.91 -21.31
N GLY A 201 35.01 -7.17 -20.15
CA GLY A 201 35.48 -6.65 -18.86
C GLY A 201 34.70 -5.51 -18.18
N GLY A 202 33.61 -4.99 -18.74
CA GLY A 202 32.82 -3.92 -18.12
C GLY A 202 31.42 -4.36 -17.72
N LYS A 203 31.07 -4.30 -16.43
CA LYS A 203 29.72 -4.56 -15.92
C LYS A 203 28.70 -3.67 -16.65
N ILE A 204 27.75 -4.30 -17.34
CA ILE A 204 26.63 -3.59 -17.97
C ILE A 204 25.74 -3.04 -16.85
N LYS A 205 25.72 -1.72 -16.69
CA LYS A 205 24.85 -1.01 -15.75
C LYS A 205 23.41 -1.09 -16.24
N LYS A 206 22.69 -2.12 -15.82
CA LYS A 206 21.22 -2.07 -15.75
C LYS A 206 20.86 -1.36 -14.45
N ASN A 207 20.11 -0.27 -14.53
CA ASN A 207 19.44 0.37 -13.40
C ASN A 207 20.23 1.20 -12.38
N GLY A 208 21.48 1.60 -12.59
CA GLY A 208 22.14 2.57 -11.68
C GLY A 208 22.31 2.08 -10.22
N GLU A 209 22.00 0.82 -9.95
CA GLU A 209 22.52 0.08 -8.82
C GLU A 209 23.79 -0.62 -9.32
N THR A 210 24.90 -0.37 -8.62
CA THR A 210 26.09 -1.19 -8.79
C THR A 210 25.75 -2.53 -8.18
N GLN A 211 25.71 -3.61 -8.96
CA GLN A 211 25.86 -4.93 -8.37
C GLN A 211 27.30 -5.05 -7.86
N LEU A 212 27.48 -4.73 -6.58
CA LEU A 212 28.47 -5.24 -5.65
C LEU A 212 27.79 -5.38 -4.30
#